data_AF-A0AAJ3HS18-F1
#
_entry.id   AF-A0AAJ3HS18-F1
#
_cell.length_a   1.000
_cell.length_b   1.000
_cell.length_c   1.000
_cell.angle_alpha   90.00
_cell.angle_beta   90.00
_cell.angle_gamma   90.00
#
_symmetry.space_group_name_H-M   'P 1'
#
loop_
_entity.id
_entity.type
_entity.pdbx_description
1 polymer ?
#
loop_
_entity_poly.entity_id
_entity_poly.type
_entity_poly.pdbx_seq_one_letter_code
_entity_poly.pdbx_strand_id
1 'polypeptide(L)'
;MKTYLMIFAMLYSSALLAENKTDMLVTENKYCSSPKQTMDEIYENGARTYCVYKGMNLLDAYKKYVNEHDEEYLEKTLKLNVNREKEYADGSISVVYKWESPRRLVIEQQFSGGSTDFLFEENKAGTKITITGYPD
;
A
#
# COMPACT_ATOMS: atom_id res chain seq x y z
N MET A 1 50.81 45.54 23.86
CA MET A 1 49.57 46.29 24.13
C MET A 1 48.65 46.15 22.94
N LYS A 2 47.38 45.80 23.21
CA LYS A 2 46.16 46.12 22.43
C LYS A 2 45.98 45.42 21.07
N THR A 3 45.12 44.39 21.03
CA THR A 3 43.74 44.38 20.45
C THR A 3 43.75 44.56 18.92
N TYR A 4 43.07 43.76 18.11
CA TYR A 4 41.62 43.62 18.08
C TYR A 4 41.14 42.28 17.49
N LEU A 5 40.12 41.74 18.15
CA LEU A 5 39.11 40.84 17.62
C LEU A 5 38.50 41.43 16.33
N MET A 6 38.39 40.65 15.26
CA MET A 6 37.32 40.81 14.29
C MET A 6 36.61 39.47 14.11
N ILE A 7 35.42 39.38 14.70
CA ILE A 7 34.47 38.29 14.49
C ILE A 7 33.69 38.66 13.22
N PHE A 8 33.97 37.97 12.11
CA PHE A 8 33.07 37.96 10.95
C PHE A 8 32.02 36.88 11.16
N ALA A 9 30.85 37.28 11.65
CA ALA A 9 29.67 36.43 11.65
C ALA A 9 29.11 36.37 10.22
N MET A 10 29.54 35.38 9.44
CA MET A 10 28.85 35.02 8.19
C MET A 10 27.61 34.20 8.53
N LEU A 11 26.46 34.86 8.49
CA LEU A 11 25.14 34.23 8.46
C LEU A 11 24.99 33.51 7.12
N TYR A 12 25.44 32.25 7.06
CA TYR A 12 25.02 31.35 6.00
C TYR A 12 23.61 30.86 6.33
N SER A 13 22.62 31.42 5.63
CA SER A 13 21.30 30.83 5.50
C SER A 13 21.46 29.39 5.00
N SER A 14 21.35 28.43 5.90
CA SER A 14 21.09 27.04 5.52
C SER A 14 19.68 26.99 4.95
N ALA A 15 19.56 27.10 3.63
CA ALA A 15 18.39 26.61 2.93
C ALA A 15 18.24 25.13 3.29
N LEU A 16 17.27 24.84 4.17
CA LEU A 16 16.79 23.49 4.42
C LEU A 16 16.20 22.97 3.11
N LEU A 17 17.03 22.31 2.30
CA LEU A 17 16.53 21.33 1.36
C LEU A 17 15.99 20.18 2.21
N ALA A 18 14.69 20.25 2.50
CA ALA A 18 13.92 19.11 2.94
C ALA A 18 13.96 18.10 1.79
N GLU A 19 14.94 17.20 1.81
CA GLU A 19 14.86 15.95 1.05
C GLU A 19 13.63 15.22 1.59
N ASN A 20 12.54 15.27 0.82
CA ASN A 20 11.38 14.42 1.03
C ASN A 20 11.82 12.97 0.79
N LYS A 21 12.39 12.34 1.82
CA LYS A 21 12.66 10.92 1.86
C LYS A 21 11.29 10.25 1.90
N THR A 22 10.89 9.70 0.76
CA THR A 22 9.81 8.72 0.70
C THR A 22 10.11 7.67 1.76
N ASP A 23 9.28 7.61 2.82
CA ASP A 23 9.51 6.73 3.96
C ASP A 23 9.45 5.28 3.50
N MET A 24 10.64 4.73 3.23
CA MET A 24 10.86 3.36 2.85
C MET A 24 10.83 2.55 4.15
N LEU A 25 9.65 2.15 4.60
CA LEU A 25 9.49 1.27 5.77
C LEU A 25 9.92 -0.15 5.40
N VAL A 26 11.24 -0.35 5.29
CA VAL A 26 11.87 -1.64 5.05
C VAL A 26 11.95 -2.37 6.38
N THR A 27 10.98 -3.24 6.62
CA THR A 27 11.24 -4.43 7.43
C THR A 27 11.89 -5.46 6.49
N GLU A 28 12.92 -6.20 6.89
CA GLU A 28 13.79 -6.97 5.95
C GLU A 28 13.02 -7.87 4.95
N ASN A 29 11.79 -8.25 5.26
CA ASN A 29 10.93 -9.11 4.44
C ASN A 29 9.67 -8.44 3.85
N LYS A 30 9.49 -7.12 4.02
CA LYS A 30 8.37 -6.35 3.43
C LYS A 30 8.82 -5.02 2.88
N TYR A 31 8.34 -4.67 1.70
CA TYR A 31 8.48 -3.33 1.12
C TYR A 31 7.16 -2.89 0.50
N CYS A 32 6.71 -1.67 0.83
CA CYS A 32 5.56 -1.05 0.18
C CYS A 32 5.97 0.27 -0.49
N SER A 33 5.37 0.57 -1.64
CA SER A 33 5.65 1.76 -2.42
C SER A 33 4.46 2.18 -3.26
N SER A 34 4.21 3.47 -3.32
CA SER A 34 3.25 4.07 -4.26
C SER A 34 4.04 4.88 -5.28
N PRO A 35 3.91 4.62 -6.59
CA PRO A 35 4.56 5.44 -7.61
C PRO A 35 4.01 6.87 -7.55
N LYS A 36 4.81 7.84 -8.01
CA LYS A 36 4.26 9.18 -8.30
C LYS A 36 3.25 9.05 -9.44
N GLN A 37 2.05 9.57 -9.22
CA GLN A 37 0.99 9.66 -10.22
C GLN A 37 0.45 11.09 -10.26
N THR A 38 0.08 11.57 -11.44
CA THR A 38 -0.69 12.81 -11.59
C THR A 38 -2.15 12.58 -11.18
N MET A 39 -2.91 13.67 -11.02
CA MET A 39 -4.35 13.55 -10.73
C MET A 39 -5.12 12.91 -11.89
N ASP A 40 -4.75 13.23 -13.13
CA ASP A 40 -5.36 12.62 -14.32
C ASP A 40 -5.07 11.11 -14.37
N GLU A 41 -3.84 10.70 -14.07
CA GLU A 41 -3.47 9.27 -14.02
C GLU A 41 -4.23 8.51 -12.93
N ILE A 42 -4.45 9.15 -11.77
CA ILE A 42 -5.24 8.58 -10.67
C ILE A 42 -6.70 8.46 -11.07
N TYR A 43 -7.27 9.47 -11.72
CA TYR A 43 -8.67 9.44 -12.14
C TYR A 43 -8.93 8.38 -13.22
N GLU A 44 -8.01 8.23 -14.19
CA GLU A 44 -8.17 7.26 -15.28
C GLU A 44 -7.84 5.82 -14.87
N ASN A 45 -6.87 5.62 -13.99
CA ASN A 45 -6.27 4.29 -13.73
C ASN A 45 -6.26 3.88 -12.25
N GLY A 46 -6.79 4.71 -11.36
CA GLY A 46 -6.74 4.54 -9.92
C GLY A 46 -5.38 4.87 -9.30
N ALA A 47 -5.41 5.22 -8.01
CA ALA A 47 -4.22 5.38 -7.20
C ALA A 47 -3.63 4.01 -6.86
N ARG A 48 -2.35 3.79 -7.20
CA ARG A 48 -1.70 2.48 -7.05
C ARG A 48 -0.76 2.44 -5.86
N THR A 49 -0.78 1.34 -5.15
CA THR A 49 0.20 0.97 -4.14
C THR A 49 0.65 -0.47 -4.35
N TYR A 50 1.94 -0.72 -4.22
CA TYR A 50 2.52 -2.05 -4.31
C TYR A 50 3.09 -2.44 -2.96
N CYS A 51 2.81 -3.65 -2.49
CA CYS A 51 3.47 -4.25 -1.34
C CYS A 51 4.07 -5.60 -1.72
N VAL A 52 5.31 -5.86 -1.31
CA VAL A 52 6.00 -7.13 -1.57
C VAL A 52 6.33 -7.77 -0.24
N TYR A 53 5.84 -8.99 -0.03
CA TYR A 53 6.07 -9.84 1.12
C TYR A 53 7.00 -10.98 0.72
N LYS A 54 8.31 -10.81 0.95
CA LYS A 54 9.34 -11.75 0.53
C LYS A 54 9.23 -13.06 1.30
N GLY A 55 9.37 -14.18 0.59
CA GLY A 55 9.34 -15.53 1.16
C GLY A 55 7.97 -15.98 1.71
N MET A 56 6.94 -15.15 1.65
CA MET A 56 5.59 -15.48 2.11
C MET A 56 4.75 -16.00 0.95
N ASN A 57 4.04 -17.11 1.20
CA ASN A 57 2.97 -17.56 0.32
C ASN A 57 1.78 -16.58 0.39
N LEU A 58 0.82 -16.75 -0.52
CA LEU A 58 -0.30 -15.83 -0.66
C LEU A 58 -1.14 -15.69 0.61
N LEU A 59 -1.47 -16.81 1.27
CA LEU A 59 -2.32 -16.82 2.45
C LEU A 59 -1.64 -16.13 3.65
N ASP A 60 -0.34 -16.37 3.83
CA ASP A 60 0.45 -15.73 4.89
C ASP A 60 0.61 -14.23 4.64
N ALA A 61 0.89 -13.83 3.40
CA ALA A 61 0.98 -12.43 3.01
C ALA A 61 -0.36 -11.70 3.18
N TYR A 62 -1.47 -12.32 2.76
CA TYR A 62 -2.82 -11.82 2.98
C TYR A 62 -3.12 -11.59 4.46
N LYS A 63 -2.90 -12.62 5.29
CA LYS A 63 -3.15 -12.53 6.74
C LYS A 63 -2.30 -11.44 7.37
N LYS A 64 -1.03 -11.31 6.95
CA LYS A 64 -0.14 -10.26 7.46
C LYS A 64 -0.63 -8.87 7.04
N TYR A 65 -1.00 -8.67 5.78
CA TYR A 65 -1.55 -7.40 5.29
C TYR A 65 -2.81 -6.98 6.08
N VAL A 66 -3.81 -7.85 6.16
CA VAL A 66 -5.08 -7.57 6.85
C VAL A 66 -4.90 -7.22 8.34
N ASN A 67 -3.90 -7.79 8.99
CA ASN A 67 -3.60 -7.49 10.40
C ASN A 67 -2.77 -6.21 10.59
N GLU A 68 -1.94 -5.83 9.61
CA GLU A 68 -1.10 -4.62 9.71
C GLU A 68 -1.88 -3.35 9.38
N HIS A 69 -2.91 -3.46 8.56
CA HIS A 69 -3.70 -2.34 8.05
C HIS A 69 -5.08 -2.24 8.71
N ASP A 70 -5.37 -3.10 9.69
CA ASP A 70 -6.66 -3.18 10.39
C ASP A 70 -7.87 -3.17 9.44
N GLU A 71 -7.74 -3.85 8.30
CA GLU A 71 -8.77 -3.91 7.25
C GLU A 71 -10.03 -4.55 7.82
N GLU A 72 -11.02 -3.73 8.17
CA GLU A 72 -12.22 -4.14 8.89
C GLU A 72 -13.13 -5.02 8.02
N TYR A 73 -13.23 -4.69 6.74
CA TYR A 73 -14.15 -5.34 5.81
C TYR A 73 -13.54 -6.56 5.11
N LEU A 74 -12.24 -6.80 5.25
CA LEU A 74 -11.58 -8.01 4.75
C LEU A 74 -11.67 -9.16 5.75
N GLU A 75 -11.96 -10.37 5.28
CA GLU A 75 -12.02 -11.56 6.13
C GLU A 75 -10.64 -11.82 6.76
N LYS A 76 -10.57 -12.07 8.07
CA LYS A 76 -9.27 -12.32 8.73
C LYS A 76 -8.58 -13.62 8.29
N THR A 77 -9.30 -14.51 7.62
CA THR A 77 -8.81 -15.80 7.13
C THR A 77 -9.49 -16.18 5.84
N LEU A 78 -8.74 -16.78 4.90
CA LEU A 78 -9.28 -17.26 3.64
C LEU A 78 -9.21 -18.78 3.54
N LYS A 79 -10.12 -19.36 2.77
CA LYS A 79 -10.00 -20.73 2.26
C LYS A 79 -9.42 -20.67 0.85
N LEU A 80 -8.32 -21.40 0.63
CA LEU A 80 -7.63 -21.46 -0.66
C LEU A 80 -8.59 -21.92 -1.77
N ASN A 81 -8.59 -21.20 -2.90
CA ASN A 81 -9.42 -21.49 -4.08
C ASN A 81 -10.94 -21.51 -3.85
N VAL A 82 -11.43 -20.83 -2.82
CA VAL A 82 -12.86 -20.70 -2.57
C VAL A 82 -13.26 -19.25 -2.83
N ASN A 83 -13.98 -19.03 -3.94
CA ASN A 83 -14.57 -17.73 -4.24
C ASN A 83 -15.68 -17.41 -3.25
N ARG A 84 -15.80 -16.13 -2.89
CA ARG A 84 -16.76 -15.65 -1.90
C ARG A 84 -17.19 -14.24 -2.22
N GLU A 85 -18.34 -13.87 -1.70
CA GLU A 85 -18.86 -12.52 -1.71
C GLU A 85 -19.46 -12.25 -0.34
N LYS A 86 -19.30 -11.02 0.14
CA LYS A 86 -19.84 -10.58 1.41
C LYS A 86 -20.27 -9.13 1.31
N GLU A 87 -21.50 -8.88 1.72
CA GLU A 87 -22.06 -7.54 1.84
C GLU A 87 -22.08 -7.10 3.31
N TYR A 88 -21.92 -5.80 3.54
CA TYR A 88 -22.00 -5.16 4.84
C TYR A 88 -22.92 -3.93 4.77
N ALA A 89 -23.38 -3.45 5.94
CA ALA A 89 -24.09 -2.18 6.12
C ALA A 89 -25.16 -1.90 5.04
N ASP A 90 -26.23 -2.71 5.03
CA ASP A 90 -27.38 -2.59 4.12
C ASP A 90 -27.03 -2.57 2.62
N GLY A 91 -25.88 -3.17 2.23
CA GLY A 91 -25.41 -3.23 0.86
C GLY A 91 -24.52 -2.05 0.43
N SER A 92 -24.20 -1.13 1.36
CA SER A 92 -23.30 0.01 1.08
C SER A 92 -21.83 -0.39 0.89
N ILE A 93 -21.48 -1.61 1.32
CA ILE A 93 -20.15 -2.17 1.15
C ILE A 93 -20.28 -3.60 0.65
N SER A 94 -19.60 -3.92 -0.45
CA SER A 94 -19.48 -5.29 -0.93
C SER A 94 -18.00 -5.67 -1.07
N VAL A 95 -17.69 -6.92 -0.77
CA VAL A 95 -16.34 -7.48 -0.91
C VAL A 95 -16.44 -8.81 -1.65
N VAL A 96 -15.80 -8.89 -2.81
CA VAL A 96 -15.79 -10.08 -3.66
C VAL A 96 -14.39 -10.65 -3.73
N TYR A 97 -14.23 -11.92 -3.40
CA TYR A 97 -12.99 -12.68 -3.46
C TYR A 97 -13.04 -13.64 -4.64
N LYS A 98 -12.17 -13.45 -5.64
CA LYS A 98 -12.07 -14.25 -6.85
C LYS A 98 -10.69 -14.88 -6.95
N TRP A 99 -10.61 -16.18 -6.71
CA TRP A 99 -9.42 -16.96 -6.97
C TRP A 99 -9.33 -17.30 -8.45
N GLU A 100 -8.26 -16.85 -9.11
CA GLU A 100 -7.95 -17.24 -10.48
C GLU A 100 -7.04 -18.48 -10.50
N SER A 101 -6.25 -18.67 -9.44
CA SER A 101 -5.44 -19.87 -9.20
C SER A 101 -5.01 -19.93 -7.72
N PRO A 102 -4.42 -21.03 -7.22
CA PRO A 102 -3.86 -21.09 -5.85
C PRO A 102 -2.85 -19.99 -5.52
N ARG A 103 -2.25 -19.36 -6.54
CA ARG A 103 -1.21 -18.33 -6.40
C ARG A 103 -1.69 -16.96 -6.86
N ARG A 104 -2.97 -16.80 -7.18
CA ARG A 104 -3.52 -15.55 -7.68
C ARG A 104 -4.95 -15.32 -7.20
N LEU A 105 -5.12 -14.26 -6.41
CA LEU A 105 -6.38 -13.85 -5.81
C LEU A 105 -6.65 -12.39 -6.15
N VAL A 106 -7.85 -12.11 -6.63
CA VAL A 106 -8.39 -10.76 -6.81
C VAL A 106 -9.44 -10.52 -5.73
N ILE A 107 -9.38 -9.36 -5.09
CA ILE A 107 -10.39 -8.90 -4.14
C ILE A 107 -10.88 -7.54 -4.60
N GLU A 108 -12.18 -7.41 -4.80
CA GLU A 108 -12.83 -6.15 -5.18
C GLU A 108 -13.62 -5.67 -3.96
N GLN A 109 -13.35 -4.47 -3.48
CA GLN A 109 -14.14 -3.80 -2.44
C GLN A 109 -14.88 -2.61 -3.04
N GLN A 110 -16.20 -2.60 -2.93
CA GLN A 110 -17.03 -1.47 -3.34
C GLN A 110 -17.51 -0.73 -2.09
N PHE A 111 -17.47 0.60 -2.13
CA PHE A 111 -18.03 1.50 -1.13
C PHE A 111 -18.89 2.56 -1.83
N SER A 112 -19.72 3.30 -1.08
CA SER A 112 -20.50 4.42 -1.65
C SER A 112 -19.66 5.58 -2.21
N GLY A 113 -18.34 5.60 -1.98
CA GLY A 113 -17.43 6.67 -2.40
C GLY A 113 -16.26 6.19 -3.26
N GLY A 114 -16.43 5.04 -3.93
CA GLY A 114 -15.41 4.45 -4.79
C GLY A 114 -15.19 2.96 -4.56
N SER A 115 -14.12 2.44 -5.15
CA SER A 115 -13.72 1.04 -5.01
C SER A 115 -12.22 0.88 -4.75
N THR A 116 -11.86 -0.26 -4.17
CA THR A 116 -10.47 -0.68 -4.01
C THR A 116 -10.31 -2.11 -4.50
N ASP A 117 -9.38 -2.30 -5.42
CA ASP A 117 -8.98 -3.61 -5.91
C ASP A 117 -7.68 -4.06 -5.26
N PHE A 118 -7.62 -5.32 -4.87
CA PHE A 118 -6.41 -5.99 -4.43
C PHE A 118 -6.11 -7.16 -5.35
N LEU A 119 -4.91 -7.16 -5.93
CA LEU A 119 -4.37 -8.28 -6.68
C LEU A 119 -3.19 -8.88 -5.93
N PHE A 120 -3.38 -10.09 -5.42
CA PHE A 120 -2.35 -10.90 -4.79
C PHE A 120 -1.76 -11.88 -5.80
N GLU A 121 -0.44 -11.84 -5.99
CA GLU A 121 0.30 -12.72 -6.90
C GLU A 121 1.51 -13.34 -6.20
N GLU A 122 1.48 -14.67 -6.03
CA GLU A 122 2.57 -15.44 -5.44
C GLU A 122 3.50 -16.02 -6.51
N ASN A 123 4.80 -15.82 -6.33
CA ASN A 123 5.85 -16.47 -7.08
C ASN A 123 6.93 -17.05 -6.14
N LYS A 124 8.03 -17.55 -6.71
CA LYS A 124 9.13 -18.17 -5.93
C LYS A 124 9.80 -17.21 -4.94
N ALA A 125 9.73 -15.89 -5.15
CA ALA A 125 10.34 -14.89 -4.28
C ALA A 125 9.41 -14.43 -3.14
N GLY A 126 8.12 -14.79 -3.18
CA GLY A 126 7.11 -14.38 -2.22
C GLY A 126 5.84 -13.89 -2.90
N THR A 127 5.08 -13.05 -2.21
CA THR A 127 3.80 -12.53 -2.69
C THR A 127 3.86 -11.03 -2.91
N LYS A 128 3.39 -10.58 -4.08
CA LYS A 128 3.15 -9.17 -4.38
C LYS A 128 1.66 -8.88 -4.21
N ILE A 129 1.35 -7.75 -3.59
CA ILE A 129 0.02 -7.16 -3.54
C ILE A 129 0.06 -5.89 -4.39
N THR A 130 -0.84 -5.77 -5.35
CA THR A 130 -1.13 -4.52 -6.05
C THR A 130 -2.48 -4.04 -5.56
N ILE A 131 -2.52 -2.82 -5.03
CA ILE A 131 -3.71 -2.16 -4.51
C ILE A 131 -4.02 -1.00 -5.45
N THR A 132 -5.25 -0.94 -5.94
CA THR A 132 -5.70 0.15 -6.81
C THR A 132 -6.98 0.74 -6.25
N GLY A 133 -6.94 2.01 -5.84
CA GLY A 133 -8.10 2.75 -5.35
C GLY A 133 -8.67 3.65 -6.44
N TYR A 134 -9.97 3.55 -6.68
CA TYR A 134 -10.73 4.38 -7.61
C TYR A 134 -11.70 5.24 -6.82
N PRO A 135 -11.45 6.56 -6.67
CA PRO A 135 -12.42 7.47 -6.08
C PRO A 135 -13.58 7.71 -7.05
N ASP A 136 -14.81 7.69 -6.55
CA ASP A 136 -16.01 8.11 -7.30
C ASP A 136 -16.17 9.65 -7.32
#